data_AF-A0A3D4AMN0-F1
#
_entry.id   AF-A0A3D4AMN0-F1
#
_cell.length_a   1.000
_cell.length_b   1.000
_cell.length_c   1.000
_cell.angle_alpha   90.00
_cell.angle_beta   90.00
_cell.angle_gamma   90.00
#
_symmetry.space_group_name_H-M   'P 1'
#
loop_
_entity.id
_entity.type
_entity.pdbx_description
1 polymer ?
#
loop_
_entity_poly.entity_id
_entity_poly.type
_entity_poly.pdbx_seq_one_letter_code
_entity_poly.pdbx_strand_id
1 'polypeptide(L)' 'PNDVVTVIATRPLTNDERWQKMQPGEFALFKMGELM' A
#
# COMPACT_ATOMS: atom_id res chain seq x y z
N PRO A 1 0.80 8.20 -18.60
CA PRO A 1 -0.47 8.50 -17.89
C PRO A 1 -1.09 7.31 -17.13
N ASN A 2 -0.51 6.10 -17.20
CA ASN A 2 -1.00 4.91 -16.49
C ASN A 2 -0.03 4.53 -15.35
N ASP A 3 0.47 5.53 -14.64
CA ASP A 3 1.45 5.30 -13.60
C ASP A 3 0.72 4.75 -12.37
N VAL A 4 1.12 3.57 -11.92
CA VAL A 4 0.58 2.95 -10.72
C VAL A 4 1.50 3.26 -9.56
N VAL A 5 0.92 3.81 -8.48
CA VAL A 5 1.63 4.14 -7.26
C VAL A 5 0.98 3.43 -6.08
N THR A 6 1.80 2.82 -5.23
CA THR A 6 1.38 2.28 -3.94
C THR A 6 1.95 3.15 -2.83
N VAL A 7 1.11 3.55 -1.88
CA VAL A 7 1.51 4.34 -0.71
C VAL A 7 1.58 3.43 0.51
N ILE A 8 2.71 3.49 1.23
CA ILE A 8 2.91 2.78 2.50
C ILE A 8 3.10 3.82 3.59
N ALA A 9 2.30 3.73 4.66
CA ALA A 9 2.35 4.66 5.78
C ALA A 9 2.12 3.91 7.10
N THR A 10 2.60 4.49 8.21
CA THR A 10 2.40 3.92 9.56
C THR A 10 0.97 4.12 10.09
N ARG A 11 0.19 5.02 9.45
CA ARG A 11 -1.22 5.32 9.72
C ARG A 11 -1.91 5.80 8.43
N PRO A 12 -3.24 5.64 8.29
CA PRO A 12 -4.00 6.24 7.19
C PRO A 12 -3.76 7.75 7.08
N LEU A 13 -3.51 8.23 5.85
CA LEU A 13 -3.34 9.66 5.57
C LEU A 13 -4.65 10.33 5.14
N THR A 14 -5.61 9.52 4.71
CA THR A 14 -6.90 9.87 4.13
C THR A 14 -7.97 8.96 4.75
N ASN A 15 -9.22 9.43 4.79
CA ASN A 15 -10.34 8.68 5.38
C ASN A 15 -11.29 8.10 4.32
N ASP A 16 -11.14 8.55 3.07
CA ASP A 16 -11.94 8.19 1.90
C ASP A 16 -11.29 7.08 1.06
N GLU A 17 -10.13 6.57 1.48
CA GLU A 17 -9.42 5.46 0.84
C GLU A 17 -9.38 4.21 1.72
N ARG A 18 -9.24 3.05 1.09
CA ARG A 18 -9.10 1.77 1.80
C ARG A 18 -7.63 1.50 2.10
N TRP A 19 -7.27 1.51 3.37
CA TRP A 19 -5.94 1.17 3.85
C TRP A 19 -5.86 -0.29 4.31
N GLN A 20 -4.85 -1.02 3.83
CA GLN A 20 -4.57 -2.39 4.27
C GLN A 20 -3.58 -2.38 5.45
N LYS A 21 -4.00 -2.89 6.61
CA LYS A 21 -3.15 -2.96 7.81
C LYS A 21 -2.30 -4.24 7.78
N MET A 22 -0.98 -4.06 7.73
CA MET A 22 -0.03 -5.17 7.88
C MET A 22 0.05 -5.66 9.33
N GLN A 23 0.16 -6.97 9.50
CA GLN A 23 0.39 -7.63 10.78
C GLN A 23 1.89 -7.75 11.10
N PRO A 24 2.28 -7.86 12.39
CA PRO A 24 3.66 -8.15 12.74
C PRO A 24 4.18 -9.43 12.05
N GLY A 25 5.34 -9.33 11.40
CA GLY A 25 5.94 -10.44 10.65
C GLY A 25 5.43 -10.63 9.22
N GLU A 26 4.43 -9.86 8.80
CA GLU A 26 3.95 -9.83 7.41
C GLU A 26 4.89 -9.01 6.52
N PHE A 27 5.05 -9.45 5.27
CA PHE A 27 5.74 -8.69 4.24
C PHE A 27 4.90 -8.67 2.97
N ALA A 28 5.11 -7.66 2.14
CA ALA A 28 4.46 -7.49 0.86
C ALA A 28 5.53 -7.17 -0.20
N LEU A 29 5.46 -7.83 -1.35
CA LEU A 29 6.34 -7.56 -2.48
C LEU A 29 5.59 -6.71 -3.50
N PHE A 30 6.20 -5.61 -3.93
CA PHE A 30 5.64 -4.74 -4.95
C PHE A 30 6.51 -4.74 -6.20
N LYS A 31 5.88 -4.74 -7.37
CA LYS A 31 6.55 -4.61 -8.66
C LYS A 31 5.76 -3.67 -9.55
N MET A 32 6.42 -2.66 -10.10
CA MET A 32 5.77 -1.61 -10.91
C MET A 32 4.58 -0.93 -10.22
N GLY A 33 4.65 -0.76 -8.90
CA GLY A 33 3.58 -0.15 -8.12
C GLY A 33 2.43 -1.07 -7.75
N GLU A 34 2.44 -2.34 -8.18
CA GLU A 34 1.40 -3.33 -7.90
C GLU A 34 1.87 -4.38 -6.88
N LEU A 35 0.95 -4.87 -6.05
CA LEU A 35 1.20 -5.96 -5.10
C LEU A 35 1.30 -7.30 -5.84
N MET A 36 2.35 -8.08 -5.56
CA MET A 36 2.57 -9.41 -6.14
C MET A 36 1.94 -10.54 -5.33
#